data_AF-A0A7W6XTD3-F1
#
_entry.id   AF-A0A7W6XTD3-F1
#
_cell.length_a   1.000
_cell.length_b   1.000
_cell.length_c   1.000
_cell.angle_alpha   90.00
_cell.angle_beta   90.00
_cell.angle_gamma   90.00
#
_symmetry.space_group_name_H-M   'P 1'
#
loop_
_entity.id
_entity.type
_entity.pdbx_description
1 polymer ?
#
loop_
_entity_poly.entity_id
_entity_poly.type
_entity_poly.pdbx_seq_one_letter_code
_entity_poly.pdbx_strand_id
1 'polypeptide(L)'
;MAGHNIPHFQNDGGHRVIEVGVKEFMCTGASAPFDHPHIFIDMGDDNEKVCSYCSTLYRFNSALKPSQTNPAGCVFHVKAA
;
A
#
# COMPACT_ATOMS: atom_id res chain seq x y z
N MET A 1 5.88 -22.39 9.23
CA MET A 1 5.66 -21.54 8.05
C MET A 1 5.37 -20.15 8.59
N ALA A 2 6.37 -19.26 8.56
CA ALA A 2 6.23 -17.94 9.17
C ALA A 2 5.25 -17.12 8.33
N GLY A 3 4.09 -16.80 8.90
CA GLY A 3 3.12 -15.89 8.31
C GLY A 3 3.71 -14.48 8.24
N HIS A 4 4.46 -14.20 7.18
CA HIS A 4 4.77 -12.83 6.81
C HIS A 4 3.46 -12.21 6.32
N ASN A 5 2.73 -11.57 7.24
CA ASN A 5 1.57 -10.76 6.89
C ASN A 5 2.07 -9.53 6.13
N ILE A 6 2.16 -9.63 4.81
CA ILE A 6 2.48 -8.51 3.94
C ILE A 6 1.40 -7.43 4.17
N PRO A 7 1.78 -6.20 4.51
CA PRO A 7 0.81 -5.13 4.73
C PRO A 7 0.06 -4.84 3.44
N HIS A 8 -1.25 -4.59 3.57
CA HIS A 8 -2.10 -4.21 2.46
C HIS A 8 -2.44 -2.73 2.59
N PHE A 9 -2.39 -2.00 1.48
CA PHE A 9 -2.73 -0.59 1.44
C PHE A 9 -3.82 -0.34 0.40
N GLN A 10 -4.72 0.59 0.73
CA GLN A 10 -5.81 1.07 -0.09
C GLN A 10 -5.68 2.58 -0.28
N ASN A 11 -6.17 3.10 -1.38
CA ASN A 11 -6.24 4.51 -1.70
C ASN A 11 -7.70 4.94 -1.93
N ASP A 12 -8.47 5.01 -0.85
CA ASP A 12 -9.88 5.43 -0.92
C ASP A 12 -10.03 6.93 -1.18
N GLY A 13 -9.10 7.73 -0.64
CA GLY A 13 -9.12 9.19 -0.76
C GLY A 13 -8.65 9.73 -2.12
N GLY A 14 -8.34 8.88 -3.10
CA GLY A 14 -7.87 9.32 -4.43
C GLY A 14 -6.55 10.08 -4.38
N HIS A 15 -5.68 9.76 -3.41
CA HIS A 15 -4.41 10.43 -3.22
C HIS A 15 -3.43 10.08 -4.34
N ARG A 16 -2.72 11.09 -4.85
CA ARG A 16 -1.70 10.87 -5.88
C ARG A 16 -0.45 10.19 -5.34
N VAL A 17 -0.14 10.46 -4.06
CA VAL A 17 1.04 9.97 -3.37
C VAL A 17 0.64 9.44 -2.01
N ILE A 18 1.13 8.26 -1.65
CA ILE A 18 0.99 7.64 -0.33
C ILE A 18 2.37 7.23 0.15
N GLU A 19 2.79 7.77 1.29
CA GLU A 19 4.00 7.35 1.96
C GLU A 19 3.73 6.13 2.84
N VAL A 20 4.61 5.15 2.79
CA VAL A 20 4.52 3.87 3.51
C VAL A 20 5.81 3.59 4.28
N GLY A 21 5.69 2.97 5.45
CA GLY A 21 6.83 2.55 6.27
C GLY A 21 7.47 1.22 5.86
N VAL A 22 7.09 0.66 4.71
CA VAL A 22 7.61 -0.61 4.18
C VAL A 22 7.94 -0.48 2.70
N LYS A 23 8.85 -1.33 2.22
CA LYS A 23 9.20 -1.44 0.80
C LYS A 23 8.45 -2.55 0.06
N GLU A 24 7.89 -3.50 0.81
CA GLU A 24 7.16 -4.66 0.29
C GLU A 24 5.72 -4.64 0.83
N PHE A 25 4.74 -4.52 -0.07
CA PHE A 25 3.33 -4.44 0.31
C PHE A 25 2.40 -4.84 -0.83
N MET A 26 1.12 -5.05 -0.49
CA MET A 26 0.06 -5.29 -1.47
C MET A 26 -0.77 -4.02 -1.66
N CYS A 27 -0.87 -3.54 -2.90
CA CYS A 27 -1.80 -2.48 -3.26
C CYS A 27 -3.12 -3.08 -3.72
N THR A 28 -4.21 -2.76 -3.02
CA THR A 28 -5.57 -3.18 -3.39
C THR A 28 -6.23 -2.18 -4.35
N GLY A 29 -5.79 -0.93 -4.32
CA GLY A 29 -6.41 0.15 -5.09
C GLY A 29 -7.42 0.90 -4.22
N ALA A 30 -8.55 1.31 -4.78
CA ALA A 30 -9.64 1.90 -4.00
C ALA A 30 -10.56 0.82 -3.41
N SER A 31 -11.31 1.11 -2.35
CA SER A 31 -12.28 0.13 -1.83
C SER A 31 -13.32 -0.22 -2.92
N ALA A 32 -13.91 -1.42 -2.80
CA ALA A 32 -15.00 -1.84 -3.67
C ALA A 32 -16.09 -0.75 -3.78
N PRO A 33 -16.57 -0.44 -5.00
CA PRO A 33 -16.50 -1.22 -6.25
C PRO A 33 -15.33 -0.88 -7.20
N PHE A 34 -14.40 0.00 -6.81
CA PHE A 34 -13.30 0.45 -7.67
C PHE A 34 -11.98 -0.30 -7.41
N ASP A 35 -12.06 -1.40 -6.68
CA ASP A 35 -10.93 -2.27 -6.38
C ASP A 35 -10.43 -2.95 -7.67
N HIS A 36 -9.11 -3.04 -7.80
CA HIS A 36 -8.46 -3.73 -8.91
C HIS A 36 -7.77 -4.97 -8.36
N PRO A 37 -7.37 -5.95 -9.20
CA PRO A 37 -6.64 -7.11 -8.72
C PRO A 37 -5.46 -6.68 -7.83
N HIS A 38 -5.41 -7.19 -6.60
CA HIS A 38 -4.38 -6.81 -5.65
C HIS A 38 -3.01 -7.13 -6.24
N ILE A 39 -2.14 -6.12 -6.34
CA ILE A 39 -0.80 -6.26 -6.90
C ILE A 39 0.25 -6.13 -5.81
N PHE A 40 1.24 -7.02 -5.85
CA PHE A 40 2.40 -6.92 -4.99
C PHE A 40 3.37 -5.86 -5.53
N ILE A 41 3.72 -4.91 -4.67
CA ILE A 41 4.68 -3.86 -4.97
C ILE A 41 5.88 -4.08 -4.07
N ASP A 42 7.01 -4.38 -4.70
CA ASP A 42 8.33 -4.38 -4.09
C ASP A 42 9.12 -3.18 -4.63
N MET A 43 9.53 -2.28 -3.75
CA MET A 43 10.37 -1.13 -4.12
C MET A 43 11.84 -1.52 -4.29
N GLY A 44 12.30 -2.64 -3.70
CA GLY A 44 13.71 -3.04 -3.76
C GLY A 44 14.65 -1.96 -3.18
N ASP A 45 15.62 -1.53 -3.98
CA ASP A 45 16.56 -0.45 -3.60
C ASP A 45 15.93 0.95 -3.73
N ASP A 46 14.88 1.07 -4.55
CA ASP A 46 14.17 2.32 -4.77
C ASP A 46 13.38 2.77 -3.53
N ASN A 47 13.06 4.06 -3.50
CA ASN A 47 12.26 4.67 -2.42
C ASN A 47 10.89 5.15 -2.91
N GLU A 48 10.59 5.02 -4.20
CA GLU A 48 9.26 5.29 -4.70
C GLU A 48 8.90 4.34 -5.83
N LYS A 49 7.62 3.96 -5.89
CA LYS A 49 7.09 3.06 -6.91
C LYS A 49 5.64 3.37 -7.20
N VAL A 50 5.32 3.47 -8.49
CA VAL A 50 3.94 3.67 -8.94
C VAL A 50 3.22 2.33 -9.07
N CYS A 51 1.97 2.27 -8.61
CA CYS A 51 1.11 1.14 -8.90
C CYS A 51 0.59 1.21 -10.35
N SER A 52 0.77 0.14 -11.12
CA SER A 52 0.37 0.07 -12.54
C SER A 52 -1.15 0.15 -12.78
N TYR A 53 -1.98 -0.05 -11.76
CA TYR A 53 -3.44 -0.02 -11.89
C TYR A 53 -4.03 1.30 -11.40
N CYS A 54 -3.83 1.63 -10.12
CA CYS A 54 -4.40 2.85 -9.54
C CYS A 54 -3.58 4.11 -9.80
N SER A 55 -2.43 4.01 -10.48
CA SER A 55 -1.50 5.14 -10.76
C SER A 55 -1.09 5.92 -9.51
N THR A 56 -1.20 5.29 -8.33
CA THR A 56 -0.82 5.87 -7.05
C THR A 56 0.68 5.73 -6.88
N LEU A 57 1.36 6.83 -6.54
CA LEU A 57 2.78 6.83 -6.22
C LEU A 57 2.94 6.41 -4.75
N TYR A 58 3.55 5.27 -4.50
CA TYR A 58 3.97 4.89 -3.17
C TYR A 58 5.38 5.39 -2.92
N ARG A 59 5.62 6.02 -1.77
CA ARG A 59 6.95 6.48 -1.35
C ARG A 59 7.33 5.84 -0.03
N PHE A 60 8.49 5.23 0.06
CA PHE A 60 9.04 4.75 1.30
C PHE A 60 9.44 5.93 2.19
N ASN A 61 8.94 5.93 3.42
CA ASN A 61 9.31 6.89 4.44
C ASN A 61 9.75 6.14 5.70
N SER A 62 11.05 6.21 6.00
CA SER A 62 11.67 5.52 7.14
C SER A 62 11.22 6.03 8.51
N ALA A 63 10.57 7.20 8.57
CA ALA A 63 9.97 7.70 9.80
C ALA A 63 8.61 7.04 10.11
N LEU A 64 7.98 6.38 9.14
CA LEU A 64 6.70 5.69 9.32
C LEU A 64 6.91 4.24 9.76
N LYS A 65 6.04 3.76 10.65
CA LYS A 65 5.99 2.34 11.02
C LYS A 65 5.38 1.51 9.88
N PRO A 66 5.56 0.17 9.89
CA PRO A 66 5.01 -0.71 8.85
C PRO A 66 3.49 -0.63 8.66
N SER A 67 2.76 -0.29 9.73
CA SER A 67 1.31 -0.12 9.71
C SER A 67 0.88 1.35 9.67
N GLN A 68 1.78 2.26 9.31
CA GLN A 68 1.49 3.69 9.18
C GLN A 68 1.63 4.13 7.72
N THR A 69 0.74 5.03 7.34
CA THR A 69 0.69 5.66 6.02
C THR A 69 0.55 7.16 6.16
N ASN A 70 1.05 7.90 5.18
CA ASN A 70 0.75 9.31 5.01
C ASN A 70 0.25 9.55 3.58
N PRO A 71 -0.99 10.00 3.37
CA PRO A 71 -2.02 10.33 4.36
C PRO A 71 -2.48 9.13 5.20
N ALA A 72 -2.87 9.40 6.44
CA ALA A 72 -3.35 8.37 7.36
C ALA A 72 -4.68 7.75 6.87
N GLY A 73 -4.91 6.48 7.20
CA GLY A 73 -6.13 5.75 6.82
C GLY A 73 -6.02 4.97 5.50
N CYS A 74 -4.85 4.95 4.87
CA CYS A 74 -4.59 4.17 3.65
C CYS A 74 -4.23 2.69 3.92
N VAL A 75 -4.37 2.21 5.16
CA VAL A 75 -4.05 0.83 5.54
C VAL A 75 -5.29 -0.03 5.33
N PHE A 76 -5.19 -1.04 4.47
CA PHE A 76 -6.27 -1.99 4.24
C PHE A 76 -6.19 -3.11 5.27
N HIS A 77 -7.17 -3.15 6.17
CA HIS A 77 -7.34 -4.24 7.11
C HIS A 77 -8.24 -5.29 6.46
N VAL A 78 -7.64 -6.32 5.85
CA VAL A 78 -8.39 -7.55 5.51
C VAL A 78 -8.92 -8.12 6.81
N LYS A 79 -10.23 -7.96 7.05
CA LYS A 79 -10.93 -8.82 8.00
C LYS A 79 -11.00 -10.18 7.33
N ALA A 80 -10.14 -11.11 7.76
CA ALA A 80 -10.41 -12.52 7.52
C ALA A 80 -11.80 -12.81 8.10
N ALA A 81 -12.72 -13.21 7.22
CA ALA A 81 -14.07 -13.63 7.58
C ALA A 81 -14.06 -14.97 8.32
#